data_AF-A0A845FAB1-F1
#
_entry.id   AF-A0A845FAB1-F1
#
_cell.length_a   1.000
_cell.length_b   1.000
_cell.length_c   1.000
_cell.angle_alpha   90.00
_cell.angle_beta   90.00
_cell.angle_gamma   90.00
#
_symmetry.space_group_name_H-M   'P 1'
#
loop_
_entity.id
_entity.type
_entity.pdbx_description
1 polymer ?
#
loop_
_entity_poly.entity_id
_entity_poly.type
_entity_poly.pdbx_seq_one_letter_code
_entity_poly.pdbx_strand_id
1 'polypeptide(L)' 'MEIGILFLIFLIFGGGLLVLNILTSVWAYRDSVRKGRSTAYSLVVLIATLFFPLVGLIVYLIIRND' A
#
# COMPACT_ATOMS: atom_id res chain seq x y z
N MET A 1 8.46 -32.67 2.38
CA MET A 1 9.17 -31.78 1.44
C MET A 1 8.21 -30.77 0.80
N GLU A 2 7.07 -31.21 0.28
CA GLU A 2 6.07 -30.35 -0.40
C GLU A 2 5.47 -29.23 0.49
N ILE A 3 5.10 -29.55 1.74
CA ILE A 3 4.54 -28.56 2.69
C ILE A 3 5.53 -27.44 3.00
N GLY A 4 6.82 -27.76 3.12
CA GLY A 4 7.87 -26.77 3.39
C GLY A 4 8.05 -25.79 2.24
N ILE A 5 7.97 -26.26 0.99
CA ILE A 5 8.04 -25.42 -0.20
C ILE A 5 6.81 -24.50 -0.29
N LEU A 6 5.61 -25.04 -0.05
CA LEU A 6 4.38 -24.23 -0.04
C LEU A 6 4.41 -23.15 1.05
N PHE A 7 4.90 -23.48 2.24
CA PHE A 7 5.07 -22.51 3.33
C PHE A 7 6.05 -21.40 2.97
N LEU A 8 7.19 -21.74 2.34
CA LEU A 8 8.18 -20.76 1.90
C LEU A 8 7.61 -19.82 0.81
N ILE A 9 6.85 -20.36 -0.15
CA ILE A 9 6.17 -19.57 -1.18
C ILE A 9 5.18 -18.60 -0.53
N PHE A 10 4.36 -19.05 0.42
CA PHE A 10 3.42 -18.20 1.14
C PHE A 10 4.14 -17.06 1.89
N LEU A 11 5.27 -17.34 2.52
CA LEU A 11 6.02 -16.36 3.30
C LEU A 11 6.67 -15.30 2.40
N ILE A 12 7.30 -15.73 1.31
CA ILE A 12 7.93 -14.82 0.33
C ILE A 12 6.86 -13.99 -0.38
N PHE A 13 5.80 -14.63 -0.88
CA PHE A 13 4.77 -13.95 -1.65
C PHE A 13 3.90 -13.05 -0.78
N GLY A 14 3.40 -13.57 0.35
CA GLY A 14 2.62 -12.80 1.31
C GLY A 14 3.42 -11.66 1.93
N GLY A 15 4.67 -11.92 2.33
CA GLY A 15 5.58 -10.89 2.83
C GLY A 15 5.91 -9.84 1.76
N GLY A 16 6.16 -10.27 0.51
CA GLY A 16 6.39 -9.36 -0.61
C GLY A 16 5.19 -8.46 -0.90
N LEU A 17 3.98 -9.01 -0.88
CA LEU A 17 2.74 -8.23 -1.04
C LEU A 17 2.52 -7.24 0.12
N LEU A 18 2.86 -7.61 1.35
CA LEU A 18 2.79 -6.71 2.50
C LEU A 18 3.77 -5.53 2.34
N VAL A 19 5.02 -5.81 1.95
CA VAL A 19 6.03 -4.77 1.68
C VAL A 19 5.55 -3.86 0.55
N LEU A 20 5.05 -4.42 -0.55
CA LEU A 20 4.49 -3.66 -1.67
C LEU A 20 3.38 -2.72 -1.19
N ASN A 21 2.44 -3.22 -0.37
CA ASN A 21 1.33 -2.43 0.15
C ASN A 21 1.81 -1.26 1.02
N ILE A 22 2.80 -1.48 1.90
CA ILE A 22 3.38 -0.42 2.72
C ILE A 22 4.03 0.64 1.82
N LEU A 23 4.83 0.21 0.84
CA LEU A 23 5.50 1.14 -0.09
C LEU A 23 4.48 1.97 -0.88
N THR A 24 3.43 1.35 -1.44
CA THR A 24 2.39 2.08 -2.16
C THR A 24 1.60 3.03 -1.26
N SER A 25 1.36 2.65 0.00
CA SER A 25 0.66 3.49 0.98
C SER A 25 1.47 4.73 1.35
N VAL A 26 2.76 4.55 1.63
CA VAL A 26 3.70 5.66 1.87
C VAL A 26 3.81 6.55 0.64
N TRP A 27 3.79 5.96 -0.56
CA TRP A 27 3.82 6.75 -1.78
C TRP A 27 2.55 7.60 -1.97
N ALA A 28 1.37 7.02 -1.72
CA ALA A 28 0.10 7.74 -1.76
C ALA A 28 0.08 8.92 -0.77
N TYR A 29 0.57 8.72 0.45
CA TYR A 29 0.78 9.79 1.44
C TYR A 29 1.69 10.91 0.90
N ARG A 30 2.84 10.53 0.34
CA ARG A 30 3.81 11.53 -0.16
C ARG A 30 3.25 12.31 -1.35
N ASP A 31 2.53 11.64 -2.24
CA ASP A 31 1.91 12.29 -3.39
C ASP A 31 0.75 13.20 -2.95
N SER A 32 -0.06 12.83 -1.95
CA SER A 32 -1.10 13.72 -1.42
C SER A 32 -0.51 14.98 -0.77
N VAL A 33 0.59 14.85 -0.03
CA VAL A 33 1.32 16.00 0.55
C VAL A 33 1.89 16.90 -0.55
N ARG A 34 2.53 16.32 -1.58
CA ARG A 34 3.09 17.09 -2.71
C ARG A 34 2.04 17.89 -3.47
N LYS A 35 0.79 17.41 -3.49
CA LYS A 35 -0.36 18.09 -4.08
C LYS A 35 -0.99 19.17 -3.18
N GLY A 36 -0.33 19.52 -2.08
CA GLY A 36 -0.81 20.56 -1.16
C GLY A 36 -2.04 20.16 -0.35
N ARG A 37 -2.35 18.86 -0.24
CA ARG A 37 -3.43 18.40 0.65
C ARG A 37 -3.01 18.55 2.12
N SER A 38 -4.00 18.69 3.00
CA SER A 38 -3.74 18.81 4.44
C SER A 38 -3.06 17.54 5.00
N THR A 39 -2.33 17.71 6.11
CA THR A 39 -1.68 16.60 6.81
C THR A 39 -2.71 15.56 7.26
N ALA A 40 -3.87 15.99 7.77
CA ALA A 40 -4.94 15.10 8.18
C ALA A 40 -5.48 14.26 7.02
N TYR A 41 -5.71 14.87 5.85
CA TYR A 41 -6.11 14.15 4.63
C TYR A 41 -5.05 13.11 4.23
N SER A 42 -3.78 13.50 4.24
CA SER A 42 -2.69 12.62 3.84
C SER A 42 -2.57 11.42 4.80
N LEU A 43 -2.74 11.63 6.11
CA LEU A 43 -2.78 10.55 7.10
C LEU A 43 -3.96 9.60 6.89
N VAL A 44 -5.15 10.13 6.54
CA VAL A 44 -6.30 9.29 6.19
C VAL A 44 -5.99 8.44 4.97
N VAL A 45 -5.38 9.01 3.93
CA VAL A 45 -4.94 8.25 2.75
C VAL A 45 -4.00 7.13 3.15
N LEU A 46 -2.96 7.41 3.95
CA LEU A 46 -1.98 6.41 4.40
C LEU A 46 -2.64 5.24 5.14
N ILE A 47 -3.51 5.54 6.10
CA ILE A 47 -4.19 4.52 6.91
C ILE A 47 -5.17 3.73 6.04
N ALA A 48 -5.97 4.41 5.22
CA ALA A 48 -6.90 3.75 4.32
C ALA A 48 -6.18 2.80 3.35
N THR A 49 -5.07 3.23 2.76
CA THR A 49 -4.33 2.39 1.79
C THR A 49 -3.61 1.21 2.45
N LEU A 50 -3.18 1.36 3.70
CA LEU A 50 -2.48 0.32 4.46
C LEU A 50 -3.43 -0.81 4.91
N PHE A 51 -4.64 -0.47 5.35
CA PHE A 51 -5.61 -1.46 5.84
C PHE A 51 -6.54 -2.00 4.76
N PHE A 52 -6.71 -1.27 3.66
CA PHE A 52 -7.56 -1.69 2.54
C PHE A 52 -6.75 -1.78 1.24
N PRO A 53 -5.79 -2.73 1.10
CA PRO A 53 -4.84 -2.79 -0.02
C PRO A 53 -5.45 -2.68 -1.42
N LEU A 54 -6.59 -3.32 -1.68
CA LEU A 54 -7.25 -3.25 -3.00
C LEU A 54 -7.84 -1.86 -3.27
N VAL A 55 -8.56 -1.30 -2.30
CA VAL A 55 -9.13 0.05 -2.39
C VAL A 55 -8.02 1.10 -2.37
N GLY A 56 -6.98 0.86 -1.58
CA GLY A 56 -5.79 1.67 -1.46
C GLY A 56 -5.02 1.78 -2.76
N LEU A 57 -4.91 0.69 -3.52
CA LEU A 57 -4.31 0.72 -4.85
C LEU A 57 -5.12 1.60 -5.81
N ILE A 58 -6.45 1.51 -5.78
CA ILE A 58 -7.34 2.37 -6.58
C ILE A 58 -7.17 3.85 -6.18
N VAL A 59 -7.20 4.14 -4.87
CA VAL A 59 -7.01 5.50 -4.33
C VAL A 59 -5.63 6.05 -4.71
N TYR A 60 -4.58 5.24 -4.63
CA TYR A 60 -3.24 5.62 -5.08
C TYR A 60 -3.26 5.99 -6.56
N LEU A 61 -3.87 5.19 -7.44
CA LEU A 61 -3.93 5.50 -8.88
C LEU A 61 -4.67 6.81 -9.16
N ILE A 62 -5.75 7.10 -8.42
CA ILE A 62 -6.46 8.40 -8.52
C ILE A 62 -5.55 9.55 -8.06
N ILE A 63 -4.96 9.44 -6.87
CA ILE A 63 -4.06 10.46 -6.31
C ILE A 63 -2.80 10.63 -7.16
N ARG A 64 -2.36 9.62 -7.91
CA ARG A 64 -1.18 9.68 -8.76
C ARG A 64 -1.43 10.40 -10.08
N ASN A 65 -2.64 10.27 -10.63
CA ASN A 65 -2.98 10.70 -11.98
C ASN A 65 -3.71 12.04 -12.06
N ASP A 66 -4.22 12.54 -10.93
CA ASP A 66 -4.57 13.96 -10.74
C ASP A 66 -3.33 14.88 -10.75
#